data_AF-G1VRY6-F1
#
_entry.id   AF-G1VRY6-F1
#
_cell.length_a   1.000
_cell.length_b   1.000
_cell.length_c   1.000
_cell.angle_alpha   90.00
_cell.angle_beta   90.00
_cell.angle_gamma   90.00
#
_symmetry.space_group_name_H-M   'P 1'
#
loop_
_entity.id
_entity.type
_entity.pdbx_description
1 polymer ?
#
loop_
_entity_poly.entity_id
_entity_poly.type
_entity_poly.pdbx_seq_one_letter_code
_entity_poly.pdbx_strand_id
1 'polypeptide(L)'
;MKQLIVRINDLNSDAEILEYDNARNREYFSAIQIDDLIEKLETFAENRDQKNRKRDIVLYSDQIIGIGNNCVVIMQKEHKRIVTYENTAYNISFPNSIYIMTYKTNNVDSIYAYCYKEFKGQDTELYKYAMPNMLTENRICMGSAPRKIEKRDYVKALEKIIFTQYTHGHTDNIKSFKDTKKYFEYLSAHGFPYDLLIKFNKTLGGVI
;
A
#
# COMPACT_ATOMS: atom_id res chain seq x y z
N MET A 1 -24.86 -24.90 -25.31
CA MET A 1 -23.87 -24.37 -24.34
C MET A 1 -22.53 -25.01 -24.66
N LYS A 2 -21.49 -24.27 -25.06
CA LYS A 2 -20.16 -24.84 -25.35
C LYS A 2 -19.39 -24.89 -24.02
N GLN A 3 -19.17 -26.08 -23.48
CA GLN A 3 -18.39 -26.30 -22.27
C GLN A 3 -17.08 -26.97 -22.65
N LEU A 4 -15.96 -26.46 -22.13
CA LEU A 4 -14.66 -27.13 -22.18
C LEU A 4 -14.52 -27.94 -20.89
N ILE A 5 -14.23 -29.23 -21.00
CA ILE A 5 -13.97 -30.11 -19.86
C ILE A 5 -12.52 -30.55 -19.91
N VAL A 6 -11.79 -30.29 -18.83
CA VAL A 6 -10.39 -30.69 -18.64
C VAL A 6 -10.30 -31.51 -17.36
N ARG A 7 -9.57 -32.62 -17.38
CA ARG A 7 -9.23 -33.42 -16.20
C ARG A 7 -7.73 -33.38 -15.97
N ILE A 8 -7.35 -33.20 -14.72
CA ILE A 8 -5.97 -33.15 -14.27
C ILE A 8 -5.90 -34.09 -13.06
N ASN A 9 -4.88 -34.93 -13.01
CA ASN A 9 -4.60 -35.80 -11.87
C ASN A 9 -3.16 -35.58 -11.38
N ASP A 10 -2.86 -36.11 -10.21
CA ASP A 10 -1.56 -35.98 -9.53
C ASP A 10 -0.57 -37.11 -9.88
N LEU A 11 -0.93 -38.00 -10.81
CA LEU A 11 -0.15 -39.17 -11.18
C LEU A 11 0.62 -38.98 -12.51
N ASN A 12 0.06 -38.19 -13.43
CA ASN A 12 0.63 -37.97 -14.76
C ASN A 12 0.80 -36.47 -15.04
N SER A 13 1.84 -36.11 -15.80
CA SER A 13 2.12 -34.74 -16.26
C SER A 13 1.22 -34.27 -17.41
N ASP A 14 0.19 -35.05 -17.75
CA ASP A 14 -0.69 -34.80 -18.88
C ASP A 14 -2.09 -34.43 -18.37
N ALA A 15 -2.71 -33.44 -19.02
CA ALA A 15 -4.12 -33.12 -18.86
C ALA A 15 -4.95 -33.85 -19.92
N GLU A 16 -6.16 -34.25 -19.56
CA GLU A 16 -7.12 -34.82 -20.50
C GLU A 16 -8.16 -33.77 -20.91
N ILE A 17 -8.32 -33.52 -22.21
CA ILE A 17 -9.32 -32.60 -22.76
C ILE A 17 -10.45 -33.42 -23.38
N LEU A 18 -11.69 -33.08 -23.05
CA LEU A 18 -12.86 -33.66 -23.72
C LEU A 18 -12.99 -33.11 -25.14
N GLU A 19 -12.90 -34.00 -26.11
CA GLU A 19 -13.11 -33.72 -27.53
C GLU A 19 -14.30 -34.50 -28.08
N TYR A 20 -14.89 -33.95 -29.15
CA TYR A 20 -16.00 -34.57 -29.86
C TYR A 20 -15.55 -35.01 -31.25
N ASP A 21 -15.55 -36.32 -31.49
CA ASP A 21 -15.31 -36.89 -32.80
C ASP A 21 -16.58 -36.76 -33.64
N ASN A 22 -16.62 -35.77 -34.54
CA ASN A 22 -17.77 -35.57 -35.44
C ASN A 22 -17.97 -36.74 -36.42
N ALA A 23 -16.91 -37.45 -36.80
CA ALA A 23 -17.00 -38.57 -37.76
C ALA A 23 -17.58 -39.83 -37.09
N ARG A 24 -17.27 -40.03 -35.80
CA ARG A 24 -17.76 -41.19 -35.01
C ARG A 24 -18.90 -40.83 -34.06
N ASN A 25 -19.37 -39.58 -34.08
CA ASN A 25 -20.46 -39.04 -33.26
C ASN A 25 -20.31 -39.40 -31.77
N ARG A 26 -19.11 -39.25 -31.22
CA ARG A 26 -18.78 -39.66 -29.84
C ARG A 26 -17.81 -38.70 -29.16
N GLU A 27 -17.92 -38.64 -27.85
CA GLU A 27 -16.97 -37.95 -26.98
C GLU A 27 -15.79 -38.87 -26.64
N TYR A 28 -14.59 -38.29 -26.57
CA TYR A 28 -13.39 -38.97 -26.09
C TYR A 28 -12.47 -37.96 -25.38
N PHE A 29 -11.53 -38.46 -24.58
CA PHE A 29 -10.50 -37.63 -23.96
C PHE A 29 -9.20 -37.72 -24.76
N SER A 30 -8.65 -36.57 -25.13
CA SER A 30 -7.30 -36.45 -25.69
C SER A 30 -6.33 -36.02 -24.59
N ALA A 31 -5.12 -36.60 -24.58
CA ALA A 31 -4.07 -36.19 -23.66
C ALA A 31 -3.27 -35.03 -24.26
N ILE A 32 -2.97 -34.03 -23.45
CA ILE A 32 -2.06 -32.92 -23.74
C ILE A 32 -1.06 -32.79 -22.58
N GLN A 33 0.19 -32.44 -22.86
CA GLN A 33 1.11 -32.12 -21.77
C GLN A 33 0.60 -30.89 -21.01
N ILE A 34 0.74 -30.88 -19.68
CA ILE A 34 0.24 -29.78 -18.85
C ILE A 34 0.83 -28.44 -19.26
N ASP A 35 2.11 -28.41 -19.63
CA ASP A 35 2.83 -27.20 -20.05
C ASP A 35 2.26 -26.64 -21.37
N ASP A 36 1.97 -27.50 -22.35
CA ASP A 36 1.34 -27.11 -23.63
C ASP A 36 -0.09 -26.56 -23.41
N LEU A 37 -0.82 -27.11 -22.44
CA LEU A 37 -2.13 -26.60 -22.07
C LEU A 37 -2.03 -25.20 -21.43
N ILE A 38 -1.05 -25.00 -20.54
CA ILE A 38 -0.79 -23.71 -19.90
C ILE A 38 -0.46 -22.66 -20.95
N GLU A 39 0.48 -22.94 -21.86
CA GLU A 39 0.89 -21.99 -22.91
C GLU A 39 -0.29 -21.56 -23.80
N LYS A 40 -1.16 -22.51 -24.17
CA LYS A 40 -2.37 -22.23 -24.96
C LYS A 40 -3.38 -21.38 -24.20
N LEU A 41 -3.57 -21.61 -22.89
CA LEU A 41 -4.47 -20.84 -22.04
C LEU A 41 -3.94 -19.41 -21.82
N GLU A 42 -2.63 -19.26 -21.60
CA GLU A 42 -1.96 -17.97 -21.50
C GLU A 42 -2.12 -17.16 -22.79
N THR A 43 -1.78 -17.76 -23.94
CA THR A 43 -1.96 -17.15 -25.26
C THR A 43 -3.41 -16.75 -25.51
N PHE A 44 -4.38 -17.59 -25.12
CA PHE A 44 -5.79 -17.26 -25.25
C PHE A 44 -6.20 -16.08 -24.35
N ALA A 45 -5.73 -16.06 -23.10
CA ALA A 45 -5.99 -14.97 -22.16
C ALA A 45 -5.42 -13.64 -22.67
N GLU A 46 -4.18 -13.64 -23.17
CA GLU A 46 -3.53 -12.46 -23.75
C GLU A 46 -4.28 -11.91 -24.97
N ASN A 47 -4.70 -12.80 -25.88
CA ASN A 47 -5.45 -12.42 -27.08
C ASN A 47 -6.87 -11.91 -26.75
N ARG A 48 -7.49 -12.46 -25.70
CA ARG A 48 -8.77 -11.97 -25.18
C ARG A 48 -8.64 -10.57 -24.59
N ASP A 49 -7.54 -10.31 -23.88
CA ASP A 49 -7.25 -9.02 -23.27
C ASP A 49 -6.99 -7.92 -24.31
N GLN A 50 -6.39 -8.25 -25.47
CA GLN A 50 -6.15 -7.26 -26.52
C GLN A 50 -7.44 -6.74 -27.17
N LYS A 51 -8.48 -7.57 -27.35
CA LYS A 51 -9.71 -7.20 -28.09
C LYS A 51 -10.72 -6.38 -27.27
N ASN A 52 -10.60 -6.31 -25.94
CA ASN A 52 -11.58 -5.65 -25.05
C ASN A 52 -11.01 -4.50 -24.19
N ARG A 53 -9.80 -4.02 -24.46
CA ARG A 53 -9.19 -2.92 -23.68
C ARG A 53 -9.91 -1.59 -23.89
N LYS A 54 -10.91 -1.28 -23.07
CA LYS A 54 -10.83 0.00 -22.36
C LYS A 54 -9.55 -0.08 -21.55
N ARG A 55 -8.53 0.68 -21.93
CA ARG A 55 -7.29 0.73 -21.15
C ARG A 55 -7.68 1.27 -19.78
N ASP A 56 -7.62 0.44 -18.74
CA ASP A 56 -7.74 0.88 -17.36
C ASP A 56 -6.46 1.65 -17.00
N ILE A 57 -6.41 2.91 -17.43
CA ILE A 57 -5.32 3.83 -17.09
C ILE A 57 -5.52 4.19 -15.61
N VAL A 58 -4.57 3.79 -14.78
CA VAL A 58 -4.53 4.18 -13.37
C VAL A 58 -3.64 5.41 -13.27
N LEU A 59 -4.25 6.54 -12.95
CA LEU A 59 -3.51 7.77 -12.63
C LEU A 59 -3.15 7.74 -11.16
N TYR A 60 -1.87 7.89 -10.86
CA TYR A 60 -1.38 7.99 -9.49
C TYR A 60 -1.27 9.45 -9.07
N SER A 61 -1.48 9.71 -7.78
CA SER A 61 -1.14 11.00 -7.19
C SER A 61 0.36 11.25 -7.32
N ASP A 62 0.72 12.52 -7.52
CA ASP A 62 2.08 13.06 -7.43
C ASP A 62 2.79 12.81 -6.09
N GLN A 63 2.05 12.44 -5.05
CA GLN A 63 2.59 12.01 -3.76
C GLN A 63 3.16 10.59 -3.81
N ILE A 64 2.82 9.77 -4.81
CA ILE A 64 3.35 8.41 -4.93
C ILE A 64 4.72 8.49 -5.60
N ILE A 65 5.76 8.15 -4.85
CA ILE A 65 7.16 8.19 -5.30
C ILE A 65 7.74 6.79 -5.57
N GLY A 66 6.99 5.74 -5.28
CA GLY A 66 7.40 4.36 -5.57
C GLY A 66 6.24 3.38 -5.45
N ILE A 67 6.24 2.36 -6.32
CA ILE A 67 5.27 1.26 -6.31
C ILE A 67 6.06 -0.03 -6.44
N GLY A 68 5.82 -0.97 -5.53
CA GLY A 68 6.37 -2.32 -5.55
C GLY A 68 5.28 -3.38 -5.49
N ASN A 69 5.68 -4.65 -5.35
CA ASN A 69 4.72 -5.73 -5.15
C ASN A 69 4.04 -5.58 -3.77
N ASN A 70 2.73 -5.30 -3.76
CA ASN A 70 1.94 -5.12 -2.54
C ASN A 70 2.42 -4.01 -1.59
N CYS A 71 3.15 -3.02 -2.14
CA CYS A 71 3.70 -1.91 -1.37
C CYS A 71 3.71 -0.62 -2.18
N VAL A 72 3.46 0.51 -1.53
CA VAL A 72 3.52 1.85 -2.13
C VAL A 72 4.26 2.81 -1.20
N VAL A 73 5.08 3.69 -1.78
CA VAL A 73 5.80 4.74 -1.06
C VAL A 73 5.13 6.07 -1.38
N ILE A 74 4.60 6.72 -0.35
CA ILE A 74 3.88 8.00 -0.43
C ILE A 74 4.69 9.06 0.29
N MET A 75 4.96 10.18 -0.38
CA MET A 75 5.67 11.33 0.17
C MET A 75 4.72 12.52 0.29
N GLN A 76 4.62 13.07 1.49
CA GLN A 76 3.90 14.29 1.79
C GLN A 76 4.87 15.37 2.22
N LYS A 77 4.70 16.57 1.67
CA LYS A 77 5.39 17.77 2.15
C LYS A 77 4.68 18.31 3.39
N GLU A 78 5.37 19.14 4.16
CA GLU A 78 4.78 19.87 5.27
C GLU A 78 3.55 20.64 4.80
N HIS A 79 2.49 20.52 5.58
CA HIS A 79 1.22 21.15 5.32
C HIS A 79 0.46 21.35 6.64
N LYS A 80 -0.54 22.24 6.62
CA LYS A 80 -1.48 22.37 7.73
C LYS A 80 -2.53 21.26 7.66
N ARG A 81 -2.82 20.64 8.81
CA ARG A 81 -3.87 19.63 8.95
C ARG A 81 -4.62 19.82 10.25
N ILE A 82 -5.94 19.61 10.19
CA ILE A 82 -6.77 19.47 11.38
C ILE A 82 -6.65 18.04 11.91
N VAL A 83 -6.27 17.89 13.18
CA VAL A 83 -6.25 16.63 13.91
C VAL A 83 -7.13 16.72 15.15
N THR A 84 -7.68 15.59 15.57
CA THR A 84 -8.49 15.53 16.80
C THR A 84 -7.75 14.73 17.88
N TYR A 85 -7.70 15.28 19.09
CA TYR A 85 -7.17 14.63 20.29
C TYR A 85 -7.99 15.08 21.51
N GLU A 86 -8.39 14.16 22.39
CA GLU A 86 -9.25 14.45 23.55
C GLU A 86 -10.47 15.34 23.21
N ASN A 87 -11.17 15.00 22.12
CA ASN A 87 -12.34 15.74 21.61
C ASN A 87 -12.07 17.22 21.24
N THR A 88 -10.80 17.61 21.15
CA THR A 88 -10.36 18.94 20.72
C THR A 88 -9.74 18.84 19.34
N ALA A 89 -10.12 19.77 18.45
CA ALA A 89 -9.53 19.89 17.12
C ALA A 89 -8.36 20.87 17.14
N TYR A 90 -7.22 20.46 16.58
CA TYR A 90 -6.00 21.25 16.46
C TYR A 90 -5.62 21.41 14.99
N ASN A 91 -5.34 22.64 14.54
CA ASN A 91 -4.83 22.89 13.19
C ASN A 91 -3.30 22.95 13.19
N ILE A 92 -2.66 21.79 13.08
CA ILE A 92 -1.22 21.63 13.31
C ILE A 92 -0.40 21.74 12.02
N SER A 93 0.84 22.18 12.16
CA SER A 93 1.88 22.02 11.13
C SER A 93 2.35 20.57 11.09
N PHE A 94 1.92 19.83 10.07
CA PHE A 94 2.25 18.42 9.89
C PHE A 94 3.61 18.29 9.19
N PRO A 95 4.52 17.39 9.62
CA PRO A 95 5.86 17.32 9.05
C PRO A 95 5.89 16.80 7.61
N ASN A 96 6.97 17.15 6.91
CA ASN A 96 7.48 16.36 5.79
C ASN A 96 7.55 14.88 6.19
N SER A 97 6.78 14.03 5.50
CA SER A 97 6.58 12.63 5.87
C SER A 97 6.68 11.69 4.67
N ILE A 98 7.32 10.54 4.87
CA ILE A 98 7.31 9.42 3.93
C ILE A 98 6.60 8.25 4.60
N TYR A 99 5.69 7.62 3.86
CA TYR A 99 4.92 6.47 4.28
C TYR A 99 5.22 5.29 3.36
N ILE A 100 5.58 4.15 3.94
CA ILE A 100 5.69 2.87 3.25
C ILE A 100 4.48 2.05 3.65
N MET A 101 3.50 1.98 2.75
CA MET A 101 2.24 1.28 2.98
C MET A 101 2.30 -0.10 2.32
N THR A 102 2.20 -1.15 3.13
CA THR A 102 1.97 -2.51 2.65
C THR A 102 0.48 -2.82 2.63
N TYR A 103 0.05 -3.63 1.67
CA TYR A 103 -1.35 -4.01 1.55
C TYR A 103 -1.51 -5.45 1.07
N LYS A 104 -2.64 -6.08 1.43
CA LYS A 104 -3.03 -7.40 0.93
C LYS A 104 -4.34 -7.28 0.20
N THR A 105 -4.35 -7.74 -1.05
CA THR A 105 -5.49 -7.56 -1.96
C THR A 105 -5.82 -6.07 -2.09
N ASN A 106 -6.85 -5.58 -1.38
CA ASN A 106 -7.30 -4.19 -1.39
C ASN A 106 -7.43 -3.62 0.02
N ASN A 107 -6.70 -4.15 1.00
CA ASN A 107 -6.70 -3.63 2.37
C ASN A 107 -5.29 -3.32 2.82
N VAL A 108 -5.12 -2.16 3.45
CA VAL A 108 -3.89 -1.75 4.12
C VAL A 108 -3.58 -2.74 5.24
N ASP A 109 -2.38 -3.32 5.18
CA ASP A 109 -1.88 -4.29 6.16
C ASP A 109 -1.04 -3.57 7.23
N SER A 110 -0.07 -2.75 6.79
CA SER A 110 0.79 -1.95 7.66
C SER A 110 1.21 -0.64 7.00
N ILE A 111 1.51 0.38 7.80
CA ILE A 111 2.11 1.64 7.35
C ILE A 111 3.32 1.92 8.22
N TYR A 112 4.50 1.97 7.62
CA TYR A 112 5.70 2.51 8.24
C TYR A 112 5.81 3.98 7.89
N ALA A 113 6.17 4.81 8.85
CA ALA A 113 6.22 6.26 8.66
C ALA A 113 7.56 6.83 9.13
N TYR A 114 8.02 7.85 8.40
CA TYR A 114 9.27 8.54 8.69
C TYR A 114 9.10 10.03 8.43
N CYS A 115 9.82 10.86 9.19
CA CYS A 115 10.00 12.26 8.85
C CYS A 115 11.25 12.43 7.97
N TYR A 116 11.27 13.45 7.13
CA TYR A 116 12.47 13.86 6.38
C TYR A 116 12.63 15.39 6.41
N LYS A 117 13.85 15.88 6.22
CA LYS A 117 14.13 17.32 6.13
C LYS A 117 14.18 17.81 4.69
N GLU A 118 14.84 17.03 3.84
CA GLU A 118 15.07 17.33 2.43
C GLU A 118 14.98 16.02 1.64
N PHE A 119 14.24 16.00 0.54
CA PHE A 119 14.08 14.81 -0.29
C PHE A 119 15.20 14.72 -1.33
N LYS A 120 15.93 13.59 -1.32
CA LYS A 120 17.08 13.29 -2.20
C LYS A 120 16.94 11.94 -2.90
N GLY A 121 15.71 11.49 -3.14
CA GLY A 121 15.46 10.14 -3.65
C GLY A 121 15.87 9.08 -2.64
N GLN A 122 16.62 8.07 -3.08
CA GLN A 122 17.07 6.96 -2.21
C GLN A 122 18.00 7.42 -1.08
N ASP A 123 18.75 8.52 -1.28
CA ASP A 123 19.68 9.05 -0.28
C ASP A 123 19.02 9.94 0.79
N THR A 124 17.69 10.06 0.76
CA THR A 124 16.92 10.84 1.74
C THR A 124 17.18 10.32 3.15
N GLU A 125 17.78 11.14 4.02
CA GLU A 125 17.97 10.80 5.44
C GLU A 125 16.62 10.73 6.17
N LEU A 126 16.37 9.62 6.86
CA LEU A 126 15.13 9.40 7.59
C LEU A 126 15.28 9.72 9.08
N TYR A 127 14.19 10.24 9.62
CA TYR A 127 14.00 10.55 11.02
C TYR A 127 12.80 9.77 11.55
N LYS A 128 12.78 9.50 12.85
CA LYS A 128 11.61 8.87 13.48
C LYS A 128 10.37 9.72 13.23
N TYR A 129 9.25 9.06 12.95
CA TYR A 129 8.01 9.78 12.67
C TYR A 129 7.45 10.42 13.93
N ALA A 130 7.37 11.75 13.89
CA ALA A 130 7.18 12.60 15.04
C ALA A 130 5.70 12.94 15.33
N MET A 131 4.78 12.00 15.11
CA MET A 131 3.38 12.11 15.50
C MET A 131 3.03 11.04 16.55
N PRO A 132 2.04 11.28 17.43
CA PRO A 132 1.80 10.43 18.60
C PRO A 132 1.15 9.06 18.31
N ASN A 133 0.76 8.74 17.08
CA ASN A 133 0.09 7.48 16.71
C ASN A 133 1.06 6.35 16.31
N MET A 134 2.21 6.22 17.00
CA MET A 134 3.25 5.26 16.64
C MET A 134 3.26 4.03 17.54
N LEU A 135 3.50 2.88 16.93
CA LEU A 135 3.84 1.61 17.57
C LEU A 135 5.36 1.39 17.49
N THR A 136 5.81 0.22 17.94
CA THR A 136 7.19 -0.24 17.74
C THR A 136 7.55 -0.26 16.24
N GLU A 137 8.85 -0.20 15.93
CA GLU A 137 9.39 -0.34 14.57
C GLU A 137 8.98 0.76 13.56
N ASN A 138 8.60 1.95 14.04
CA ASN A 138 8.10 3.05 13.21
C ASN A 138 6.83 2.71 12.41
N ARG A 139 5.98 1.84 12.97
CA ARG A 139 4.67 1.53 12.39
C ARG A 139 3.59 2.44 12.96
N ILE A 140 2.67 2.90 12.12
CA ILE A 140 1.49 3.65 12.56
C ILE A 140 0.49 2.70 13.25
N CYS A 141 0.01 3.11 14.42
CA CYS A 141 -1.16 2.53 15.05
C CYS A 141 -2.40 2.91 14.25
N MET A 142 -3.00 1.93 13.56
CA MET A 142 -4.17 2.17 12.71
C MET A 142 -5.50 2.02 13.46
N GLY A 143 -5.51 1.44 14.68
CA GLY A 143 -6.71 1.18 15.46
C GLY A 143 -7.86 0.57 14.62
N SER A 144 -9.04 1.17 14.74
CA SER A 144 -10.27 0.86 14.00
C SER A 144 -10.41 1.60 12.67
N ALA A 145 -9.35 2.27 12.19
CA ALA A 145 -9.41 3.05 10.97
C ALA A 145 -9.79 2.20 9.75
N PRO A 146 -10.58 2.73 8.81
CA PRO A 146 -10.97 2.00 7.61
C PRO A 146 -9.76 1.77 6.70
N ARG A 147 -9.48 0.50 6.40
CA ARG A 147 -8.25 0.07 5.71
C ARG A 147 -8.42 -0.20 4.21
N LYS A 148 -9.62 -0.02 3.67
CA LYS A 148 -9.93 -0.39 2.30
C LYS A 148 -9.31 0.59 1.30
N ILE A 149 -8.58 0.03 0.33
CA ILE A 149 -8.05 0.73 -0.84
C ILE A 149 -9.08 0.60 -1.95
N GLU A 150 -9.66 1.72 -2.36
CA GLU A 150 -10.70 1.77 -3.38
C GLU A 150 -10.12 2.31 -4.68
N LYS A 151 -10.30 1.59 -5.78
CA LYS A 151 -9.82 2.02 -7.11
C LYS A 151 -8.33 2.38 -7.16
N ARG A 152 -7.51 1.67 -6.37
CA ARG A 152 -6.05 1.91 -6.22
C ARG A 152 -5.69 3.32 -5.72
N ASP A 153 -6.60 3.99 -5.02
CA ASP A 153 -6.35 5.29 -4.40
C ASP A 153 -5.66 5.11 -3.03
N TYR A 154 -4.34 4.90 -3.10
CA TYR A 154 -3.51 4.67 -1.92
C TYR A 154 -3.38 5.88 -1.01
N VAL A 155 -3.34 7.09 -1.59
CA VAL A 155 -3.25 8.33 -0.81
C VAL A 155 -4.53 8.52 -0.02
N LYS A 156 -5.70 8.35 -0.61
CA LYS A 156 -6.96 8.42 0.15
C LYS A 156 -7.07 7.34 1.22
N ALA A 157 -6.56 6.14 0.98
CA ALA A 157 -6.51 5.09 2.00
C ALA A 157 -5.59 5.48 3.17
N LEU A 158 -4.42 6.05 2.88
CA LEU A 158 -3.51 6.61 3.89
C LEU A 158 -4.20 7.69 4.71
N GLU A 159 -4.80 8.67 4.04
CA GLU A 159 -5.49 9.82 4.65
C GLU A 159 -6.56 9.37 5.64
N LYS A 160 -7.41 8.42 5.23
CA LYS A 160 -8.44 7.84 6.10
C LYS A 160 -7.86 7.24 7.39
N ILE A 161 -6.66 6.67 7.34
CA ILE A 161 -6.00 6.06 8.50
C ILE A 161 -5.39 7.15 9.39
N ILE A 162 -4.58 8.04 8.82
CA ILE A 162 -3.85 9.06 9.61
C ILE A 162 -4.76 10.19 10.11
N PHE A 163 -5.97 10.33 9.58
CA PHE A 163 -7.01 11.26 10.07
C PHE A 163 -7.83 10.70 11.24
N THR A 164 -7.65 9.42 11.58
CA THR A 164 -8.32 8.84 12.74
C THR A 164 -7.83 9.55 14.01
N GLN A 165 -8.75 9.79 14.94
CA GLN A 165 -8.49 10.50 16.19
C GLN A 165 -7.26 9.92 16.91
N TYR A 166 -6.35 10.81 17.33
CA TYR A 166 -5.21 10.43 18.14
C TYR A 166 -5.68 10.02 19.54
N THR A 167 -5.14 8.91 20.04
CA THR A 167 -5.49 8.35 21.36
C THR A 167 -4.30 8.21 22.30
N HIS A 168 -3.08 8.36 21.80
CA HIS A 168 -1.86 8.23 22.61
C HIS A 168 -1.54 9.58 23.28
N GLY A 169 -1.41 9.57 24.61
CA GLY A 169 -1.10 10.78 25.40
C GLY A 169 0.37 11.21 25.38
N HIS A 170 1.25 10.39 24.81
CA HIS A 170 2.69 10.64 24.76
C HIS A 170 3.21 10.73 23.33
N THR A 171 4.28 11.51 23.15
CA THR A 171 5.00 11.66 21.88
C THR A 171 6.47 11.30 22.10
N ASP A 172 6.89 10.09 21.71
CA ASP A 172 8.23 9.57 22.02
C ASP A 172 9.26 9.75 20.89
N ASN A 173 8.80 10.14 19.70
CA ASN A 173 9.61 10.21 18.48
C ASN A 173 10.11 11.62 18.15
N ILE A 174 9.97 12.56 19.07
CA ILE A 174 10.52 13.91 18.95
C ILE A 174 11.18 14.33 20.26
N LYS A 175 12.25 15.12 20.17
CA LYS A 175 12.91 15.66 21.36
C LYS A 175 12.00 16.69 22.04
N SER A 176 12.20 16.86 23.35
CA SER A 176 11.63 17.96 24.17
C SER A 176 10.11 17.94 24.39
N PHE A 177 9.33 17.16 23.64
CA PHE A 177 7.91 16.94 23.90
C PHE A 177 7.69 15.53 24.46
N LYS A 178 6.88 15.44 25.53
CA LYS A 178 6.47 14.17 26.15
C LYS A 178 4.95 14.01 26.24
N ASP A 179 4.22 15.08 25.94
CA ASP A 179 2.78 15.18 26.10
C ASP A 179 2.17 15.61 24.76
N THR A 180 1.21 14.82 24.27
CA THR A 180 0.56 15.02 22.97
C THR A 180 -0.18 16.35 22.89
N LYS A 181 -0.88 16.75 23.97
CA LYS A 181 -1.64 17.99 24.00
C LYS A 181 -0.75 19.20 23.85
N LYS A 182 0.31 19.32 24.68
CA LYS A 182 1.29 20.42 24.59
C LYS A 182 1.97 20.47 23.23
N TYR A 183 2.24 19.30 22.65
CA TYR A 183 2.86 19.22 21.34
C TYR A 183 1.93 19.71 20.23
N PHE A 184 0.65 19.33 20.25
CA PHE A 184 -0.34 19.83 19.29
C PHE A 184 -0.67 21.30 19.48
N GLU A 185 -0.70 21.81 20.72
CA GLU A 185 -0.77 23.25 21.00
C GLU A 185 0.42 24.00 20.38
N TYR A 186 1.64 23.48 20.54
CA TYR A 186 2.83 24.06 19.92
C TYR A 186 2.75 24.08 18.38
N LEU A 187 2.44 22.94 17.75
CA LEU A 187 2.35 22.82 16.29
C LEU A 187 1.18 23.62 15.70
N SER A 188 0.18 23.99 16.51
CA SER A 188 -0.91 24.86 16.07
C SER A 188 -0.43 26.31 15.87
N ALA A 189 0.51 26.76 16.71
CA ALA A 189 1.04 28.13 16.69
C ALA A 189 2.35 28.30 15.92
N HIS A 190 3.10 27.21 15.65
CA HIS A 190 4.44 27.26 15.06
C HIS A 190 4.58 26.35 13.83
N GLY A 191 5.63 26.57 13.04
CA GLY A 191 6.08 25.61 12.02
C GLY A 191 6.59 24.32 12.65
N PHE A 192 6.78 23.28 11.84
CA PHE A 192 7.28 22.01 12.36
C PHE A 192 8.76 22.12 12.83
N PRO A 193 9.11 21.69 14.06
CA PRO A 193 10.45 21.90 14.63
C PRO A 193 11.45 20.82 14.19
N TYR A 194 11.99 20.94 12.98
CA TYR A 194 12.91 19.94 12.39
C TYR A 194 14.22 19.71 13.16
N ASP A 195 14.65 20.67 13.96
CA ASP A 195 15.82 20.55 14.85
C ASP A 195 15.60 19.52 15.98
N LEU A 196 14.34 19.30 16.35
CA LEU A 196 13.94 18.36 17.40
C LEU A 196 13.77 16.92 16.90
N LEU A 197 13.89 16.66 15.59
CA LEU A 197 13.78 15.32 15.06
C LEU A 197 14.87 14.38 15.61
N ILE A 198 14.47 13.12 15.84
CA ILE A 198 15.36 12.04 16.25
C ILE A 198 15.77 11.27 15.01
N LYS A 199 17.09 11.12 14.77
CA LYS A 199 17.60 10.36 13.63
C LYS A 199 17.14 8.91 13.67
N PHE A 200 16.74 8.37 12.53
CA PHE A 200 16.46 6.94 12.37
C PHE A 200 17.71 6.13 11.98
N ASN A 201 18.77 6.81 11.51
CA ASN A 201 20.04 6.23 11.06
C ASN A 201 19.93 5.31 9.84
N LYS A 202 18.94 5.55 8.97
CA LYS A 202 18.82 4.93 7.64
C LYS A 202 18.40 5.99 6.62
N THR A 203 18.73 5.74 5.36
CA THR A 203 18.18 6.49 4.22
C THR A 203 16.91 5.80 3.71
N LEU A 204 16.17 6.47 2.80
CA LEU A 204 15.01 5.87 2.14
C LEU A 204 15.38 4.56 1.42
N GLY A 205 16.49 4.53 0.69
CA GLY A 205 17.00 3.33 0.03
C GLY A 205 17.37 2.20 0.99
N GLY A 206 17.68 2.50 2.25
CA GLY A 206 17.98 1.51 3.28
C GLY A 206 16.76 0.87 3.96
N VAL A 207 15.54 1.28 3.59
CA VAL A 207 14.27 0.76 4.15
C VAL A 207 13.28 0.28 3.10
N ILE A 208 13.58 0.45 1.80
CA ILE A 208 12.77 -0.01 0.68
C ILE A 208 13.45 -1.15 -0.08
#